data_AF-A0A5N7J1T3-F1
#
_entry.id   AF-A0A5N7J1T3-F1
#
_cell.length_a   1.000
_cell.length_b   1.000
_cell.length_c   1.000
_cell.angle_alpha   90.00
_cell.angle_beta   90.00
_cell.angle_gamma   90.00
#
_symmetry.space_group_name_H-M   'P 1'
#
loop_
_entity.id
_entity.type
_entity.pdbx_description
1 polymer ?
#
loop_
_entity_poly.entity_id
_entity_poly.type
_entity_poly.pdbx_seq_one_letter_code
_entity_poly.pdbx_strand_id
1 'polypeptide(L)'
;MKLSYKERINNVKPVVVVSRCLGFEACRYNGQMDGCNLVDKLNDYVEFITVCPEVQIGLDTPREAIRIVKEDELSPAKLVQHVTERELSTEMFEFGEEFLKGLPKVDGFLLKSKSPSCGIKEVKIYKSAQKGSSSVKGKGLFGELVINKFPSAAIEDDGRVKNYNIRQHFLTKLYIMKNFRVIEESMLIEDLVEFHSTNKLLLMSYNQKQLKILGRIIGSHGELSAKQVYEEYAINLNLALNKLPRYTSNINVLIKSMGYFSDKLTHREKEFILNTIEQYRESKVPFSVPLYVIKSNAIRFEEKNLINQTFFEPYPLQLDNVTDSGKGLDK
;
A
#
# COMPACT_ATOMS: atom_id res chain seq x y z
N MET A 1 15.46 -18.48 -23.67
CA MET A 1 14.04 -18.19 -23.97
C MET A 1 13.66 -16.95 -23.17
N LYS A 2 13.12 -15.88 -23.79
CA LYS A 2 12.69 -14.69 -23.04
C LYS A 2 11.43 -15.04 -22.26
N LEU A 3 11.41 -14.79 -20.95
CA LEU A 3 10.21 -14.94 -20.12
C LEU A 3 9.10 -14.00 -20.62
N SER A 4 7.86 -14.47 -20.65
CA SER A 4 6.66 -13.66 -20.92
C SER A 4 6.45 -12.58 -19.86
N TYR A 5 5.64 -11.57 -20.18
CA TYR A 5 5.26 -10.49 -19.24
C TYR A 5 4.78 -11.06 -17.89
N LYS A 6 3.85 -12.03 -17.93
CA LYS A 6 3.29 -12.64 -16.70
C LYS A 6 4.34 -13.43 -15.91
N GLU A 7 5.22 -14.15 -16.59
CA GLU A 7 6.30 -14.89 -15.91
C GLU A 7 7.28 -13.94 -15.21
N ARG A 8 7.64 -12.81 -15.85
CA ARG A 8 8.53 -11.83 -15.24
C ARG A 8 7.94 -11.23 -13.97
N ILE A 9 6.68 -10.79 -14.00
CA ILE A 9 6.05 -10.20 -12.80
C ILE A 9 5.81 -11.25 -11.70
N ASN A 10 5.51 -12.51 -12.04
CA ASN A 10 5.19 -13.55 -11.06
C ASN A 10 6.43 -14.12 -10.36
N ASN A 11 7.60 -14.09 -11.02
CA ASN A 11 8.85 -14.59 -10.45
C ASN A 11 9.53 -13.61 -9.48
N VAL A 12 9.01 -12.39 -9.34
CA VAL A 12 9.56 -11.36 -8.46
C VAL A 12 8.59 -11.08 -7.31
N LYS A 13 9.08 -11.18 -6.08
CA LYS A 13 8.34 -10.82 -4.87
C LYS A 13 8.44 -9.31 -4.59
N PRO A 14 7.43 -8.70 -3.97
CA PRO A 14 7.56 -7.35 -3.44
C PRO A 14 8.63 -7.26 -2.36
N VAL A 15 9.38 -6.15 -2.32
CA VAL A 15 10.34 -5.87 -1.26
C VAL A 15 9.71 -4.91 -0.26
N VAL A 16 9.61 -5.33 1.01
CA VAL A 16 8.92 -4.58 2.07
C VAL A 16 9.88 -4.28 3.22
N VAL A 17 10.02 -3.00 3.56
CA VAL A 17 10.71 -2.60 4.78
C VAL A 17 9.73 -2.70 5.95
N VAL A 18 10.09 -3.43 6.99
CA VAL A 18 9.20 -3.69 8.13
C VAL A 18 9.86 -3.31 9.45
N SER A 19 9.09 -2.71 10.35
CA SER A 19 9.56 -2.46 11.72
C SER A 19 9.89 -3.79 12.40
N ARG A 20 11.12 -3.99 12.85
CA ARG A 20 11.64 -5.28 13.33
C ARG A 20 10.87 -5.84 14.53
N CYS A 21 10.30 -4.97 15.35
CA CYS A 21 9.45 -5.38 16.46
C CYS A 21 8.14 -6.07 16.05
N LEU A 22 7.79 -6.06 14.76
CA LEU A 22 6.64 -6.74 14.18
C LEU A 22 6.99 -8.18 13.80
N GLY A 23 7.16 -9.06 14.78
CA GLY A 23 7.34 -10.50 14.57
C GLY A 23 8.76 -10.99 14.28
N PHE A 24 9.78 -10.12 14.29
CA PHE A 24 11.18 -10.55 14.02
C PHE A 24 12.09 -10.52 15.25
N GLU A 25 12.02 -9.48 16.08
CA GLU A 25 12.88 -9.34 17.25
C GLU A 25 12.15 -8.61 18.39
N ALA A 26 12.48 -8.96 19.64
CA ALA A 26 11.93 -8.32 20.84
C ALA A 26 12.58 -6.94 21.15
N CYS A 27 12.71 -6.09 20.13
CA CYS A 27 13.50 -4.85 20.16
C CYS A 27 12.71 -3.59 20.62
N ARG A 28 11.51 -3.75 21.19
CA ARG A 28 10.75 -2.62 21.76
C ARG A 28 11.43 -2.07 23.02
N TYR A 29 11.06 -0.85 23.41
CA TYR A 29 11.59 -0.22 24.63
C TYR A 29 11.41 -1.08 25.89
N ASN A 30 10.36 -1.89 25.95
CA ASN A 30 10.08 -2.81 27.05
C ASN A 30 10.63 -4.24 26.85
N GLY A 31 11.50 -4.46 25.85
CA GLY A 31 12.07 -5.77 25.55
C GLY A 31 11.06 -6.79 25.02
N GLN A 32 9.93 -6.33 24.47
CA GLN A 32 8.89 -7.20 23.90
C GLN A 32 8.88 -7.17 22.38
N MET A 33 8.27 -8.19 21.79
CA MET A 33 7.92 -8.28 20.38
C MET A 33 6.40 -8.15 20.24
N ASP A 34 5.95 -7.45 19.21
CA ASP A 34 4.54 -7.40 18.86
C ASP A 34 4.27 -8.34 17.68
N GLY A 35 3.25 -9.20 17.81
CA GLY A 35 2.77 -10.01 16.70
C GLY A 35 2.02 -9.16 15.67
N CYS A 36 2.22 -9.43 14.38
CA CYS A 36 1.44 -8.84 13.31
C CYS A 36 0.99 -9.93 12.33
N ASN A 37 -0.29 -10.31 12.40
CA ASN A 37 -0.88 -11.35 11.55
C ASN A 37 -0.66 -11.10 10.04
N LEU A 38 -0.58 -9.83 9.62
CA LEU A 38 -0.26 -9.51 8.23
C LEU A 38 1.21 -9.84 7.88
N VAL A 39 2.17 -9.58 8.79
CA VAL A 39 3.58 -9.95 8.57
C VAL A 39 3.71 -11.46 8.42
N ASP A 40 3.07 -12.23 9.32
CA ASP A 40 3.10 -13.70 9.28
C ASP A 40 2.61 -14.24 7.94
N LYS A 41 1.53 -13.65 7.41
CA LYS A 41 0.96 -14.01 6.10
C LYS A 41 1.81 -13.59 4.92
N LEU A 42 2.56 -12.51 5.04
CA LEU A 42 3.38 -11.99 3.96
C LEU A 42 4.70 -12.74 3.80
N ASN A 43 5.16 -13.52 4.79
CA ASN A 43 6.44 -14.24 4.78
C ASN A 43 6.73 -15.00 3.48
N ASP A 44 5.75 -15.72 2.94
CA ASP A 44 5.93 -16.50 1.70
C ASP A 44 5.81 -15.65 0.43
N TYR A 45 5.30 -14.43 0.55
CA TYR A 45 4.86 -13.59 -0.56
C TYR A 45 5.74 -12.37 -0.82
N VAL A 46 6.55 -11.94 0.15
CA VAL A 46 7.41 -10.75 0.05
C VAL A 46 8.83 -11.06 0.52
N GLU A 47 9.76 -10.17 0.18
CA GLU A 47 11.09 -10.11 0.75
C GLU A 47 11.14 -9.00 1.80
N PHE A 48 11.50 -9.35 3.03
CA PHE A 48 11.54 -8.39 4.13
C PHE A 48 12.92 -7.79 4.35
N ILE A 49 12.97 -6.46 4.50
CA ILE A 49 14.10 -5.73 5.07
C ILE A 49 13.66 -5.21 6.44
N THR A 50 14.26 -5.68 7.52
CA THR A 50 13.82 -5.28 8.88
C THR A 50 14.62 -4.10 9.41
N VAL A 51 13.94 -3.18 10.10
CA VAL A 51 14.58 -1.99 10.70
C VAL A 51 14.03 -1.68 12.09
N CYS A 52 14.90 -1.29 13.01
CA CYS A 52 14.53 -0.75 14.31
C CYS A 52 15.33 0.52 14.56
N PRO A 53 14.90 1.69 14.05
CA PRO A 53 15.71 2.91 14.09
C PRO A 53 16.28 3.23 15.48
N GLU A 54 15.52 2.95 16.53
CA GLU A 54 15.92 3.14 17.93
C GLU A 54 17.12 2.29 18.36
N VAL A 55 17.19 1.03 17.95
CA VAL A 55 18.35 0.16 18.26
C VAL A 55 19.55 0.56 17.39
N GLN A 56 19.29 0.93 16.14
CA GLN A 56 20.34 1.33 15.21
C GLN A 56 21.04 2.62 15.59
N ILE A 57 20.38 3.54 16.32
CA ILE A 57 21.03 4.72 16.90
C ILE A 57 21.69 4.46 18.26
N GLY A 58 21.82 3.19 18.65
CA GLY A 58 22.56 2.76 19.84
C GLY A 58 21.76 2.75 21.13
N LEU A 59 20.42 2.68 21.09
CA LEU A 59 19.63 2.45 22.30
C LEU A 59 19.51 0.97 22.62
N ASP A 60 19.64 0.63 23.89
CA ASP A 60 19.51 -0.74 24.40
C ASP A 60 18.10 -1.32 24.24
N THR A 61 17.99 -2.61 24.55
CA THR A 61 16.72 -3.33 24.67
C THR A 61 16.76 -4.19 25.93
N PRO A 62 15.95 -3.90 26.97
CA PRO A 62 15.01 -2.76 27.10
C PRO A 62 15.73 -1.41 27.25
N ARG A 63 14.97 -0.31 27.11
CA ARG A 63 15.42 1.09 27.23
C ARG A 63 14.32 1.99 27.77
N GLU A 64 14.70 3.18 28.24
CA GLU A 64 13.71 4.20 28.57
C GLU A 64 12.89 4.65 27.36
N ALA A 65 11.64 5.00 27.61
CA ALA A 65 10.75 5.47 26.57
C ALA A 65 11.22 6.81 26.01
N ILE A 66 11.26 6.88 24.68
CA ILE A 66 11.46 8.11 23.92
C ILE A 66 10.11 8.75 23.58
N ARG A 67 10.11 10.05 23.29
CA ARG A 67 8.93 10.82 22.88
C ARG A 67 9.34 11.94 21.95
N ILE A 68 8.37 12.48 21.22
CA ILE A 68 8.58 13.65 20.37
C ILE A 68 8.09 14.89 21.11
N VAL A 69 8.92 15.92 21.19
CA VAL A 69 8.57 17.22 21.73
C VAL A 69 8.67 18.27 20.63
N LYS A 70 7.68 19.15 20.53
CA LYS A 70 7.66 20.28 19.60
C LYS A 70 7.07 21.48 20.32
N GLU A 71 7.91 22.47 20.63
CA GLU A 71 7.55 23.63 21.48
C GLU A 71 6.51 24.54 20.80
N ASP A 72 6.72 24.85 19.53
CA ASP A 72 5.80 25.63 18.69
C ASP A 72 5.78 25.11 17.24
N GLU A 73 4.97 25.71 16.36
CA GLU A 73 4.87 25.25 14.97
C GLU A 73 6.14 25.48 14.14
N LEU A 74 6.93 26.50 14.49
CA LEU A 74 8.12 26.93 13.76
C LEU A 74 9.37 26.13 14.16
N SER A 75 9.36 25.54 15.35
CA SER A 75 10.46 24.75 15.90
C SER A 75 10.49 23.33 15.32
N PRO A 76 11.69 22.75 15.11
CA PRO A 76 11.79 21.36 14.69
C PRO A 76 11.28 20.41 15.78
N ALA A 77 10.71 19.28 15.37
CA ALA A 77 10.33 18.22 16.30
C ALA A 77 11.59 17.52 16.83
N LYS A 78 11.69 17.38 18.15
CA LYS A 78 12.82 16.76 18.84
C LYS A 78 12.45 15.38 19.37
N LEU A 79 13.31 14.39 19.15
CA LEU A 79 13.18 13.07 19.75
C LEU A 79 13.99 13.04 21.03
N VAL A 80 13.32 12.82 22.17
CA VAL A 80 13.96 12.89 23.49
C VAL A 80 13.67 11.66 24.33
N GLN A 81 14.67 11.18 25.05
CA GLN A 81 14.51 10.16 26.08
C GLN A 81 14.05 10.84 27.37
N HIS A 82 12.85 10.51 27.88
CA HIS A 82 12.21 11.32 28.93
C HIS A 82 13.04 11.41 30.22
N VAL A 83 13.65 10.30 30.64
CA VAL A 83 14.31 10.19 31.95
C VAL A 83 15.71 10.80 31.95
N THR A 84 16.48 10.56 30.88
CA THR A 84 17.87 11.04 30.76
C THR A 84 17.96 12.43 30.14
N GLU A 85 16.84 12.96 29.62
CA GLU A 85 16.76 14.19 28.82
C GLU A 85 17.69 14.21 27.60
N ARG A 86 18.20 13.05 27.19
CA ARG A 86 19.02 12.92 25.99
C ARG A 86 18.17 13.20 24.76
N GLU A 87 18.60 14.18 23.97
CA GLU A 87 18.09 14.43 22.63
C GLU A 87 18.75 13.46 21.63
N LEU A 88 17.95 12.85 20.76
CA LEU A 88 18.30 11.78 19.82
C LEU A 88 17.91 12.15 18.37
N SER A 89 17.52 13.40 18.14
CA SER A 89 16.98 13.88 16.87
C SER A 89 18.00 13.74 15.74
N THR A 90 19.25 14.14 16.01
CA THR A 90 20.34 14.13 15.05
C THR A 90 20.70 12.69 14.67
N GLU A 91 20.93 11.82 15.65
CA GLU A 91 21.27 10.41 15.38
C GLU A 91 20.14 9.71 14.61
N MET A 92 18.88 9.99 14.94
CA MET A 92 17.72 9.44 14.22
C MET A 92 17.64 9.92 12.77
N PHE A 93 17.92 11.21 12.53
CA PHE A 93 17.89 11.77 11.19
C PHE A 93 19.04 11.24 10.34
N GLU A 94 20.27 11.25 10.86
CA GLU A 94 21.46 10.75 10.15
C GLU A 94 21.32 9.27 9.81
N PHE A 95 20.94 8.44 10.80
CA PHE A 95 20.65 7.03 10.55
C PHE A 95 19.55 6.85 9.51
N GLY A 96 18.44 7.59 9.64
CA GLY A 96 17.31 7.49 8.72
C GLY A 96 17.70 7.84 7.29
N GLU A 97 18.44 8.92 7.08
CA GLU A 97 18.96 9.34 5.78
C GLU A 97 19.88 8.29 5.16
N GLU A 98 20.84 7.78 5.94
CA GLU A 98 21.80 6.77 5.47
C GLU A 98 21.12 5.44 5.14
N PHE A 99 20.31 4.92 6.06
CA PHE A 99 19.58 3.66 5.88
C PHE A 99 18.69 3.72 4.65
N LEU A 100 17.88 4.77 4.52
CA LEU A 100 16.93 4.92 3.41
C LEU A 100 17.64 5.14 2.06
N LYS A 101 18.81 5.79 2.05
CA LYS A 101 19.65 5.92 0.85
C LYS A 101 20.30 4.60 0.45
N GLY A 102 20.63 3.75 1.41
CA GLY A 102 21.23 2.43 1.18
C GLY A 102 20.25 1.33 0.78
N LEU A 103 18.94 1.59 0.81
CA LEU A 103 17.94 0.61 0.42
C LEU A 103 18.01 0.28 -1.09
N PRO A 104 17.73 -0.98 -1.48
CA PRO A 104 17.44 -1.30 -2.87
C PRO A 104 16.11 -0.65 -3.31
N LYS A 105 15.66 -0.90 -4.54
CA LYS A 105 14.29 -0.54 -4.93
C LYS A 105 13.30 -1.30 -4.04
N VAL A 106 12.51 -0.57 -3.24
CA VAL A 106 11.50 -1.12 -2.32
C VAL A 106 10.09 -0.77 -2.80
N ASP A 107 9.15 -1.68 -2.56
CA ASP A 107 7.76 -1.57 -3.02
C ASP A 107 6.82 -1.09 -1.91
N GLY A 108 7.21 -1.30 -0.64
CA GLY A 108 6.40 -0.86 0.50
C GLY A 108 7.11 -0.81 1.85
N PHE A 109 6.40 -0.23 2.82
CA PHE A 109 6.80 -0.08 4.21
C PHE A 109 5.65 -0.47 5.12
N LEU A 110 5.90 -1.35 6.10
CA LEU A 110 4.96 -1.70 7.16
C LEU A 110 5.58 -1.36 8.52
N LEU A 111 5.18 -0.22 9.07
CA LEU A 111 5.86 0.38 10.23
C LEU A 111 5.06 0.23 11.52
N LYS A 112 5.75 0.36 12.66
CA LYS A 112 5.11 0.27 13.98
C LYS A 112 4.27 1.50 14.28
N SER A 113 2.97 1.30 14.43
CA SER A 113 1.99 2.30 14.81
C SER A 113 2.34 2.98 16.13
N LYS A 114 2.10 4.29 16.19
CA LYS A 114 2.29 5.15 17.39
C LYS A 114 3.73 5.21 17.93
N SER A 115 4.71 4.58 17.28
CA SER A 115 6.11 4.69 17.67
C SER A 115 6.62 6.12 17.42
N PRO A 116 7.30 6.75 18.38
CA PRO A 116 7.97 8.05 18.21
C PRO A 116 9.01 8.06 17.07
N SER A 117 9.58 6.91 16.73
CA SER A 117 10.50 6.77 15.61
C SER A 117 9.76 6.40 14.32
N CYS A 118 9.09 5.25 14.29
CA CYS A 118 8.59 4.62 13.07
C CYS A 118 7.16 5.04 12.68
N GLY A 119 6.37 5.56 13.62
CA GLY A 119 4.94 5.74 13.41
C GLY A 119 4.65 6.72 12.28
N ILE A 120 3.91 6.28 11.27
CA ILE A 120 3.56 7.14 10.11
C ILE A 120 2.35 8.03 10.36
N LYS A 121 1.60 7.74 11.43
CA LYS A 121 0.38 8.45 11.83
C LYS A 121 0.12 8.25 13.32
N GLU A 122 -0.64 9.18 13.89
CA GLU A 122 -1.14 9.13 15.28
C GLU A 122 -0.06 9.03 16.37
N VAL A 123 1.16 9.45 16.06
CA VAL A 123 2.25 9.56 17.03
C VAL A 123 2.00 10.76 17.93
N LYS A 124 2.17 10.60 19.23
CA LYS A 124 2.00 11.71 20.18
C LYS A 124 3.21 12.65 20.11
N ILE A 125 2.96 13.91 19.76
CA ILE A 125 3.92 15.00 19.79
C ILE A 125 3.51 15.93 20.93
N TYR A 126 4.37 16.05 21.94
CA TYR A 126 4.11 16.82 23.16
C TYR A 126 4.57 18.27 22.97
N LYS A 127 3.83 19.24 23.53
CA LYS A 127 4.23 20.66 23.47
C LYS A 127 5.46 20.98 24.31
N SER A 128 5.78 20.14 25.29
CA SER A 128 6.93 20.31 26.15
C SER A 128 7.38 18.98 26.74
N ALA A 129 8.62 18.94 27.21
CA ALA A 129 9.19 17.79 27.92
C ALA A 129 8.61 17.62 29.35
N GLN A 130 7.85 18.58 29.86
CA GLN A 130 7.30 18.50 31.22
C GLN A 130 6.14 17.49 31.32
N LYS A 131 6.02 16.85 32.49
CA LYS A 131 4.96 15.90 32.79
C LYS A 131 3.59 16.61 32.76
N GLY A 132 2.61 16.02 32.07
CA GLY A 132 1.27 16.61 31.92
C GLY A 132 1.10 17.52 30.70
N SER A 133 2.12 17.66 29.85
CA SER A 133 2.04 18.44 28.62
C SER A 133 0.99 17.89 27.66
N SER A 134 0.20 18.79 27.06
CA SER A 134 -0.75 18.43 26.00
C SER A 134 -0.02 17.86 24.79
N SER A 135 -0.65 16.92 24.08
CA SER A 135 -0.07 16.32 22.88
C SER A 135 -0.99 16.46 21.67
N VAL A 136 -0.40 16.64 20.49
CA VAL A 136 -1.08 16.51 19.19
C VAL A 136 -0.67 15.21 18.51
N LYS A 137 -1.44 14.79 17.49
CA LYS A 137 -1.11 13.62 16.67
C LYS A 137 -0.27 14.06 15.47
N GLY A 138 0.81 13.34 15.22
CA GLY A 138 1.68 13.54 14.05
C GLY A 138 2.38 12.27 13.62
N LYS A 139 3.61 12.41 13.14
CA LYS A 139 4.46 11.34 12.62
C LYS A 139 5.71 11.20 13.50
N GLY A 140 6.29 10.01 13.49
CA GLY A 140 7.61 9.73 14.03
C GLY A 140 8.69 10.25 13.08
N LEU A 141 9.87 10.57 13.62
CA LEU A 141 10.96 11.18 12.84
C LEU A 141 11.35 10.29 11.66
N PHE A 142 11.60 9.00 11.88
CA PHE A 142 11.93 8.04 10.82
C PHE A 142 10.74 7.80 9.88
N GLY A 143 9.53 7.65 10.43
CA GLY A 143 8.31 7.47 9.63
C GLY A 143 8.03 8.65 8.67
N GLU A 144 8.37 9.87 9.08
CA GLU A 144 8.29 11.06 8.23
C GLU A 144 9.33 11.04 7.10
N LEU A 145 10.58 10.66 7.39
CA LEU A 145 11.62 10.47 6.35
C LEU A 145 11.19 9.44 5.30
N VAL A 146 10.60 8.32 5.71
CA VAL A 146 10.08 7.29 4.82
C VAL A 146 9.03 7.86 3.86
N ILE A 147 8.04 8.59 4.39
CA ILE A 147 6.97 9.19 3.57
C ILE A 147 7.54 10.18 2.54
N ASN A 148 8.54 10.98 2.94
CA ASN A 148 9.10 12.01 2.08
C ASN A 148 10.00 11.42 0.99
N LYS A 149 10.81 10.39 1.30
CA LYS A 149 11.73 9.76 0.33
C LYS A 149 11.05 8.75 -0.59
N PHE A 150 10.01 8.06 -0.12
CA PHE A 150 9.32 7.01 -0.88
C PHE A 150 7.84 7.33 -1.12
N PRO A 151 7.50 8.49 -1.75
CA PRO A 151 6.11 8.91 -1.92
C PRO A 151 5.28 7.94 -2.78
N SER A 152 5.94 7.12 -3.60
CA SER A 152 5.28 6.12 -4.46
C SER A 152 5.09 4.75 -3.82
N ALA A 153 5.78 4.46 -2.72
CA ALA A 153 5.69 3.16 -2.06
C ALA A 153 4.31 2.93 -1.40
N ALA A 154 3.97 1.66 -1.16
CA ALA A 154 2.86 1.31 -0.29
C ALA A 154 3.29 1.44 1.18
N ILE A 155 2.83 2.48 1.89
CA ILE A 155 3.24 2.75 3.28
C ILE A 155 2.01 2.62 4.19
N GLU A 156 2.05 1.70 5.15
CA GLU A 156 1.05 1.63 6.23
C GLU A 156 1.64 1.18 7.59
N ASP A 157 0.82 1.21 8.64
CA ASP A 157 1.19 0.72 9.98
C ASP A 157 0.39 -0.50 10.46
N ASP A 158 0.98 -1.26 11.40
CA ASP A 158 0.42 -2.50 11.97
C ASP A 158 -0.96 -2.33 12.63
N GLY A 159 -1.31 -1.11 13.06
CA GLY A 159 -2.61 -0.80 13.64
C GLY A 159 -3.67 -0.60 12.57
N ARG A 160 -3.35 0.14 11.51
CA ARG A 160 -4.26 0.52 10.43
C ARG A 160 -4.59 -0.64 9.50
N VAL A 161 -3.61 -1.51 9.20
CA VAL A 161 -3.83 -2.72 8.37
C VAL A 161 -4.74 -3.78 9.03
N LYS A 162 -5.21 -3.56 10.26
CA LYS A 162 -6.30 -4.34 10.86
C LYS A 162 -7.67 -4.02 10.25
N ASN A 163 -7.83 -2.83 9.66
CA ASN A 163 -9.02 -2.50 8.88
C ASN A 163 -8.92 -3.17 7.49
N TYR A 164 -9.99 -3.87 7.10
CA TYR A 164 -10.06 -4.62 5.84
C TYR A 164 -9.71 -3.74 4.64
N ASN A 165 -10.43 -2.63 4.44
CA ASN A 165 -10.26 -1.79 3.25
C ASN A 165 -8.86 -1.18 3.16
N ILE A 166 -8.30 -0.75 4.29
CA ILE A 166 -6.92 -0.24 4.35
C ILE A 166 -5.92 -1.34 3.99
N ARG A 167 -6.08 -2.55 4.53
CA ARG A 167 -5.23 -3.70 4.20
C ARG A 167 -5.28 -4.06 2.72
N GLN A 168 -6.48 -4.15 2.15
CA GLN A 168 -6.68 -4.44 0.72
C GLN A 168 -6.01 -3.36 -0.14
N HIS A 169 -6.14 -2.09 0.25
CA HIS A 169 -5.50 -0.99 -0.44
C HIS A 169 -3.97 -1.06 -0.36
N PHE A 170 -3.40 -1.31 0.81
CA PHE A 170 -1.96 -1.50 1.01
C PHE A 170 -1.44 -2.64 0.12
N LEU A 171 -2.08 -3.81 0.16
CA LEU A 171 -1.69 -4.96 -0.65
C LEU A 171 -1.83 -4.70 -2.16
N THR A 172 -2.91 -4.03 -2.58
CA THR A 172 -3.10 -3.63 -3.98
C THR A 172 -1.98 -2.71 -4.43
N LYS A 173 -1.68 -1.65 -3.66
CA LYS A 173 -0.61 -0.70 -3.98
C LYS A 173 0.75 -1.40 -3.99
N LEU A 174 1.01 -2.30 -3.05
CA LEU A 174 2.25 -3.06 -2.97
C LEU A 174 2.50 -3.87 -4.25
N TYR A 175 1.51 -4.64 -4.70
CA TYR A 175 1.65 -5.51 -5.87
C TYR A 175 1.69 -4.74 -7.20
N ILE A 176 0.89 -3.69 -7.35
CA ILE A 176 0.93 -2.88 -8.58
C ILE A 176 2.26 -2.11 -8.70
N MET A 177 2.81 -1.59 -7.60
CA MET A 177 4.12 -0.93 -7.60
C MET A 177 5.25 -1.92 -7.87
N LYS A 178 5.20 -3.13 -7.28
CA LYS A 178 6.13 -4.21 -7.63
C LYS A 178 6.08 -4.55 -9.11
N ASN A 179 4.89 -4.75 -9.66
CA ASN A 179 4.74 -5.10 -11.08
C ASN A 179 5.25 -3.98 -11.99
N PHE A 180 5.03 -2.71 -11.61
CA PHE A 180 5.57 -1.55 -12.32
C PHE A 180 7.11 -1.51 -12.27
N ARG A 181 7.70 -1.72 -11.09
CA ARG A 181 9.16 -1.80 -10.92
C ARG A 181 9.80 -2.83 -11.85
N VAL A 182 9.20 -4.02 -11.96
CA VAL A 182 9.71 -5.13 -12.80
C VAL A 182 9.72 -4.76 -14.28
N ILE A 183 8.68 -4.10 -14.78
CA ILE A 183 8.62 -3.69 -16.20
C ILE A 183 9.47 -2.45 -16.49
N GLU A 184 9.63 -1.57 -15.50
CA GLU A 184 10.49 -0.40 -15.62
C GLU A 184 11.95 -0.82 -15.89
N GLU A 185 12.39 -1.98 -15.38
CA GLU A 185 13.72 -2.52 -15.69
C GLU A 185 13.89 -2.90 -17.17
N SER A 186 12.82 -3.26 -17.89
CA SER A 186 12.91 -3.59 -19.32
C SER A 186 12.91 -2.35 -20.21
N MET A 187 12.30 -1.25 -19.75
CA MET A 187 12.10 -0.01 -20.50
C MET A 187 11.38 -0.19 -21.85
N LEU A 188 10.68 -1.32 -22.03
CA LEU A 188 9.93 -1.62 -23.25
C LEU A 188 8.53 -0.99 -23.18
N ILE A 189 8.12 -0.27 -24.23
CA ILE A 189 6.79 0.35 -24.26
C ILE A 189 5.70 -0.71 -24.33
N GLU A 190 5.96 -1.85 -24.98
CA GLU A 190 5.04 -2.97 -25.08
C GLU A 190 4.67 -3.53 -23.71
N ASP A 191 5.65 -3.60 -22.79
CA ASP A 191 5.42 -4.04 -21.41
C ASP A 191 4.55 -3.04 -20.64
N LEU A 192 4.73 -1.74 -20.87
CA LEU A 192 3.91 -0.69 -20.27
C LEU A 192 2.47 -0.71 -20.80
N VAL A 193 2.30 -0.97 -22.10
CA VAL A 193 0.99 -1.16 -22.73
C VAL A 193 0.27 -2.37 -22.13
N GLU A 194 0.95 -3.49 -21.98
CA GLU A 194 0.38 -4.71 -21.38
C GLU A 194 0.04 -4.49 -19.89
N PHE A 195 0.93 -3.84 -19.14
CA PHE A 195 0.69 -3.46 -17.76
C PHE A 195 -0.55 -2.58 -17.60
N HIS A 196 -0.65 -1.53 -18.42
CA HIS A 196 -1.79 -0.63 -18.37
C HIS A 196 -3.09 -1.35 -18.75
N SER A 197 -3.04 -2.19 -19.78
CA SER A 197 -4.20 -2.95 -20.25
C SER A 197 -4.71 -3.91 -19.19
N THR A 198 -3.80 -4.62 -18.50
CA THR A 198 -4.09 -5.55 -17.40
C THR A 198 -4.62 -4.84 -16.15
N ASN A 199 -4.20 -3.59 -15.90
CA ASN A 199 -4.61 -2.81 -14.73
C ASN A 199 -5.74 -1.81 -15.02
N LYS A 200 -6.30 -1.79 -16.23
CA LYS A 200 -7.24 -0.76 -16.68
C LYS A 200 -8.48 -0.62 -15.80
N LEU A 201 -9.12 -1.73 -15.44
CA LEU A 201 -10.30 -1.72 -14.58
C LEU A 201 -9.96 -1.36 -13.13
N LEU A 202 -8.79 -1.78 -12.64
CA LEU A 202 -8.30 -1.41 -11.32
C LEU A 202 -8.04 0.10 -11.25
N LEU A 203 -7.30 0.66 -12.20
CA LEU A 203 -7.06 2.10 -12.28
C LEU A 203 -8.35 2.90 -12.49
N MET A 204 -9.35 2.34 -13.19
CA MET A 204 -10.68 2.94 -13.32
C MET A 204 -11.41 3.03 -11.97
N SER A 205 -11.28 2.01 -11.11
CA SER A 205 -11.92 1.99 -9.79
C SER A 205 -11.28 3.01 -8.84
N TYR A 206 -9.98 3.21 -8.96
CA TYR A 206 -9.22 4.19 -8.18
C TYR A 206 -9.43 5.63 -8.68
N ASN A 207 -9.14 5.90 -9.95
CA ASN A 207 -9.12 7.26 -10.47
C ASN A 207 -9.29 7.33 -12.00
N GLN A 208 -10.52 7.57 -12.46
CA GLN A 208 -10.82 7.70 -13.89
C GLN A 208 -10.07 8.84 -14.60
N LYS A 209 -9.81 9.96 -13.90
CA LYS A 209 -9.05 11.08 -14.46
C LYS A 209 -7.62 10.63 -14.74
N GLN A 210 -6.98 10.00 -13.76
CA GLN A 210 -5.60 9.51 -13.91
C GLN A 210 -5.52 8.37 -14.92
N LEU A 211 -6.50 7.47 -14.99
CA LEU A 211 -6.55 6.45 -16.04
C LEU A 211 -6.48 7.06 -17.45
N LYS A 212 -7.21 8.15 -17.71
CA LYS A 212 -7.17 8.84 -19.02
C LYS A 212 -5.81 9.48 -19.28
N ILE A 213 -5.17 10.06 -18.26
CA ILE A 213 -3.84 10.67 -18.36
C ILE A 213 -2.80 9.59 -18.67
N LEU A 214 -2.81 8.48 -17.92
CA LEU A 214 -1.93 7.34 -18.13
C LEU A 214 -2.03 6.76 -19.54
N GLY A 215 -3.25 6.64 -20.09
CA GLY A 215 -3.46 6.19 -21.47
C GLY A 215 -2.89 7.14 -22.52
N ARG A 216 -2.91 8.46 -22.27
CA ARG A 216 -2.28 9.46 -23.16
C ARG A 216 -0.76 9.40 -23.10
N ILE A 217 -0.19 9.27 -21.90
CA ILE A 217 1.27 9.13 -21.71
C ILE A 217 1.80 7.94 -22.51
N ILE A 218 1.10 6.80 -22.46
CA ILE A 218 1.44 5.65 -23.30
C ILE A 218 1.37 6.03 -24.78
N GLY A 219 0.32 6.72 -25.22
CA GLY A 219 0.16 7.15 -26.62
C GLY A 219 1.21 8.14 -27.14
N SER A 220 1.96 8.82 -26.26
CA SER A 220 3.03 9.77 -26.62
C SER A 220 4.37 9.11 -26.94
N HIS A 221 4.46 7.77 -26.94
CA HIS A 221 5.63 7.05 -27.41
C HIS A 221 5.88 7.37 -28.89
N GLY A 222 7.04 7.92 -29.22
CA GLY A 222 7.36 8.46 -30.55
C GLY A 222 7.69 9.95 -30.53
N GLU A 223 7.11 10.70 -29.60
CA GLU A 223 7.52 12.08 -29.28
C GLU A 223 8.51 12.10 -28.10
N LEU A 224 8.28 11.23 -27.11
CA LEU A 224 9.12 11.07 -25.92
C LEU A 224 9.99 9.82 -25.99
N SER A 225 11.15 9.87 -25.33
CA SER A 225 11.95 8.67 -25.08
C SER A 225 11.21 7.72 -24.12
N ALA A 226 11.51 6.42 -24.20
CA ALA A 226 10.90 5.43 -23.29
C ALA A 226 11.09 5.82 -21.81
N LYS A 227 12.26 6.36 -21.46
CA LYS A 227 12.53 6.84 -20.10
C LYS A 227 11.58 7.93 -19.64
N GLN A 228 11.34 8.94 -20.45
CA GLN A 228 10.41 10.02 -20.12
C GLN A 228 8.98 9.48 -19.98
N VAL A 229 8.56 8.56 -20.86
CA VAL A 229 7.24 7.91 -20.77
C VAL A 229 7.08 7.16 -19.45
N TYR A 230 8.08 6.36 -19.04
CA TYR A 230 8.06 5.63 -17.77
C TYR A 230 8.05 6.58 -16.55
N GLU A 231 8.88 7.63 -16.56
CA GLU A 231 8.94 8.64 -15.48
C GLU A 231 7.59 9.36 -15.30
N GLU A 232 6.99 9.84 -16.39
CA GLU A 232 5.67 10.48 -16.35
C GLU A 232 4.57 9.51 -15.92
N TYR A 233 4.63 8.26 -16.40
CA TYR A 233 3.69 7.22 -16.03
C TYR A 233 3.77 6.91 -14.53
N ALA A 234 4.98 6.78 -13.97
CA ALA A 234 5.21 6.49 -12.56
C ALA A 234 4.59 7.56 -11.64
N ILE A 235 4.77 8.84 -11.98
CA ILE A 235 4.18 9.98 -11.25
C ILE A 235 2.66 9.85 -11.23
N ASN A 236 2.04 9.64 -12.39
CA ASN A 236 0.58 9.60 -12.52
C ASN A 236 -0.02 8.30 -11.96
N LEU A 237 0.72 7.19 -11.97
CA LEU A 237 0.35 5.93 -11.33
C LEU A 237 0.25 6.11 -9.82
N ASN A 238 1.24 6.76 -9.21
CA ASN A 238 1.19 7.09 -7.78
C ASN A 238 -0.01 8.01 -7.47
N LEU A 239 -0.24 9.05 -8.28
CA LEU A 239 -1.41 9.92 -8.12
C LEU A 239 -2.74 9.17 -8.22
N ALA A 240 -2.84 8.12 -9.06
CA ALA A 240 -4.03 7.30 -9.17
C ALA A 240 -4.29 6.50 -7.88
N LEU A 241 -3.23 5.98 -7.25
CA LEU A 241 -3.28 5.06 -6.11
C LEU A 241 -3.14 5.77 -4.75
N ASN A 242 -3.13 7.10 -4.70
CA ASN A 242 -2.93 7.86 -3.46
C ASN A 242 -4.10 7.77 -2.46
N LYS A 243 -5.27 7.32 -2.89
CA LYS A 243 -6.47 7.19 -2.05
C LYS A 243 -7.18 5.87 -2.34
N LEU A 244 -7.88 5.36 -1.34
CA LEU A 244 -8.76 4.22 -1.51
C LEU A 244 -9.83 4.49 -2.59
N PRO A 245 -10.24 3.48 -3.36
CA PRO A 245 -11.31 3.60 -4.33
C PRO A 245 -12.64 3.83 -3.58
N ARG A 246 -13.50 4.68 -4.15
CA ARG A 246 -14.86 4.87 -3.63
C ARG A 246 -15.71 3.66 -3.99
N TYR A 247 -16.62 3.26 -3.10
CA TYR A 247 -17.56 2.16 -3.39
C TYR A 247 -18.37 2.40 -4.67
N THR A 248 -18.75 3.65 -4.95
CA THR A 248 -19.43 4.02 -6.22
C THR A 248 -18.56 3.83 -7.45
N SER A 249 -17.25 4.08 -7.36
CA SER A 249 -16.31 3.78 -8.44
C SER A 249 -16.22 2.28 -8.70
N ASN A 250 -16.19 1.47 -7.65
CA ASN A 250 -16.22 0.01 -7.78
C ASN A 250 -17.50 -0.47 -8.47
N ILE A 251 -18.67 0.05 -8.08
CA ILE A 251 -19.94 -0.23 -8.75
C ILE A 251 -19.88 0.09 -10.25
N ASN A 252 -19.33 1.26 -10.61
CA ASN A 252 -19.19 1.65 -12.02
C ASN A 252 -18.33 0.65 -12.81
N VAL A 253 -17.26 0.13 -12.19
CA VAL A 253 -16.42 -0.89 -12.82
C VAL A 253 -17.14 -2.23 -12.95
N LEU A 254 -17.93 -2.63 -11.94
CA LEU A 254 -18.75 -3.86 -12.00
C LEU A 254 -19.79 -3.80 -13.12
N ILE A 255 -20.53 -2.69 -13.23
CA ILE A 255 -21.52 -2.48 -14.31
C ILE A 255 -20.82 -2.48 -15.68
N LYS A 256 -19.69 -1.79 -15.80
CA LYS A 256 -18.90 -1.79 -17.04
C LYS A 256 -18.42 -3.20 -17.41
N SER A 257 -17.99 -3.98 -16.42
CA SER A 257 -17.53 -5.35 -16.61
C SER A 257 -18.67 -6.26 -17.07
N MET A 258 -19.87 -6.12 -16.47
CA MET A 258 -21.08 -6.83 -16.91
C MET A 258 -21.39 -6.57 -18.39
N GLY A 259 -21.12 -5.36 -18.89
CA GLY A 259 -21.33 -4.99 -20.29
C GLY A 259 -20.65 -5.90 -21.31
N TYR A 260 -19.51 -6.51 -20.96
CA TYR A 260 -18.74 -7.38 -21.87
C TYR A 260 -19.45 -8.69 -22.24
N PHE A 261 -20.37 -9.16 -21.38
CA PHE A 261 -21.09 -10.41 -21.60
C PHE A 261 -22.61 -10.23 -21.44
N SER A 262 -23.09 -8.98 -21.42
CA SER A 262 -24.49 -8.69 -21.11
C SER A 262 -25.46 -9.23 -22.16
N ASP A 263 -25.07 -9.33 -23.42
CA ASP A 263 -25.84 -9.95 -24.51
C ASP A 263 -26.01 -11.47 -24.33
N LYS A 264 -25.10 -12.12 -23.60
CA LYS A 264 -25.08 -13.57 -23.34
C LYS A 264 -25.89 -14.00 -22.11
N LEU A 265 -26.40 -13.03 -21.33
CA LEU A 265 -27.16 -13.29 -20.11
C LEU A 265 -28.67 -13.37 -20.38
N THR A 266 -29.34 -14.32 -19.74
CA THR A 266 -30.80 -14.32 -19.60
C THR A 266 -31.28 -13.13 -18.76
N HIS A 267 -32.56 -12.78 -18.87
CA HIS A 267 -33.16 -11.73 -18.03
C HIS A 267 -32.95 -11.98 -16.54
N ARG A 268 -33.17 -13.22 -16.07
CA ARG A 268 -33.01 -13.60 -14.66
C ARG A 268 -31.58 -13.47 -14.17
N GLU A 269 -30.59 -13.81 -15.01
CA GLU A 269 -29.18 -13.64 -14.64
C GLU A 269 -28.80 -12.16 -14.56
N LYS A 270 -29.24 -11.32 -15.52
CA LYS A 270 -29.01 -9.85 -15.46
C LYS A 270 -29.58 -9.25 -14.18
N GLU A 271 -30.83 -9.59 -13.87
CA GLU A 271 -31.52 -9.12 -12.68
C GLU A 271 -30.78 -9.54 -11.40
N PHE A 272 -30.33 -10.80 -11.31
CA PHE A 272 -29.54 -11.28 -10.18
C PHE A 272 -28.23 -10.50 -9.99
N ILE A 273 -27.49 -10.24 -11.08
CA ILE A 273 -26.24 -9.47 -11.01
C ILE A 273 -26.51 -8.04 -10.53
N LEU A 274 -27.48 -7.36 -11.14
CA LEU A 274 -27.84 -5.98 -10.78
C LEU A 274 -28.31 -5.89 -9.32
N ASN A 275 -29.18 -6.81 -8.88
CA ASN A 275 -29.63 -6.87 -7.49
C ASN A 275 -28.48 -7.13 -6.52
N THR A 276 -27.48 -7.93 -6.90
CA THR A 276 -26.28 -8.17 -6.09
C THR A 276 -25.42 -6.91 -5.97
N ILE A 277 -25.28 -6.14 -7.05
CA ILE A 277 -24.58 -4.84 -7.04
C ILE A 277 -25.30 -3.83 -6.13
N GLU A 278 -26.63 -3.79 -6.18
CA GLU A 278 -27.43 -2.92 -5.32
C GLU A 278 -27.36 -3.33 -3.84
N GLN A 279 -27.33 -4.62 -3.52
CA GLN A 279 -27.05 -5.09 -2.15
C GLN A 279 -25.68 -4.58 -1.64
N TYR A 280 -24.65 -4.54 -2.49
CA TYR A 280 -23.36 -3.95 -2.11
C TYR A 280 -23.45 -2.42 -1.93
N ARG A 281 -24.21 -1.73 -2.79
CA ARG A 281 -24.48 -0.28 -2.63
C ARG A 281 -25.07 0.01 -1.25
N GLU A 282 -26.06 -0.78 -0.86
CA GLU A 282 -26.78 -0.71 0.42
C GLU A 282 -26.00 -1.30 1.62
N SER A 283 -24.78 -1.79 1.41
CA SER A 283 -23.93 -2.41 2.44
C SER A 283 -24.50 -3.70 3.05
N LYS A 284 -25.39 -4.39 2.34
CA LYS A 284 -25.93 -5.69 2.76
C LYS A 284 -24.97 -6.86 2.52
N VAL A 285 -24.05 -6.71 1.56
CA VAL A 285 -23.01 -7.69 1.23
C VAL A 285 -21.65 -7.00 1.05
N PRO A 286 -20.52 -7.69 1.30
CA PRO A 286 -19.20 -7.16 1.00
C PRO A 286 -18.96 -7.03 -0.50
N PHE A 287 -17.95 -6.22 -0.87
CA PHE A 287 -17.55 -6.02 -2.27
C PHE A 287 -17.16 -7.33 -2.99
N SER A 288 -16.60 -8.29 -2.26
CA SER A 288 -16.24 -9.60 -2.81
C SER A 288 -17.41 -10.31 -3.47
N VAL A 289 -18.63 -10.18 -2.95
CA VAL A 289 -19.82 -10.86 -3.49
C VAL A 289 -20.09 -10.44 -4.95
N PRO A 290 -20.39 -9.18 -5.28
CA PRO A 290 -20.59 -8.79 -6.68
C PRO A 290 -19.31 -8.95 -7.53
N LEU A 291 -18.11 -8.80 -6.95
CA LEU A 291 -16.86 -9.03 -7.66
C LEU A 291 -16.76 -10.48 -8.19
N TYR A 292 -17.05 -11.47 -7.34
CA TYR A 292 -17.02 -12.88 -7.72
C TYR A 292 -18.17 -13.27 -8.64
N VAL A 293 -19.34 -12.64 -8.53
CA VAL A 293 -20.43 -12.83 -9.51
C VAL A 293 -19.98 -12.39 -10.91
N ILE A 294 -19.36 -11.22 -11.04
CA ILE A 294 -18.83 -10.76 -12.33
C ILE A 294 -17.71 -11.67 -12.81
N LYS A 295 -16.76 -12.03 -11.94
CA LYS A 295 -15.63 -12.90 -12.26
C LYS A 295 -16.07 -14.28 -12.76
N SER A 296 -17.06 -14.88 -12.10
CA SER A 296 -17.61 -16.18 -12.49
C SER A 296 -18.21 -16.13 -13.90
N ASN A 297 -18.91 -15.05 -14.25
CA ASN A 297 -19.47 -14.89 -15.59
C ASN A 297 -18.39 -14.61 -16.63
N ALA A 298 -17.38 -13.81 -16.30
CA ALA A 298 -16.22 -13.60 -17.16
C ALA A 298 -15.51 -14.92 -17.50
N ILE A 299 -15.36 -15.82 -16.52
CA ILE A 299 -14.82 -17.17 -16.73
C ILE A 299 -15.75 -18.00 -17.62
N ARG A 300 -17.05 -18.07 -17.28
CA ARG A 300 -18.05 -18.86 -18.02
C ARG A 300 -18.11 -18.51 -19.51
N PHE A 301 -17.99 -17.23 -19.85
CA PHE A 301 -18.07 -16.74 -21.22
C PHE A 301 -16.70 -16.53 -21.87
N GLU A 302 -15.62 -16.97 -21.22
CA GLU A 302 -14.23 -16.86 -21.70
C GLU A 302 -13.83 -15.42 -22.09
N GLU A 303 -14.31 -14.43 -21.34
CA GLU A 303 -14.05 -13.01 -21.59
C GLU A 303 -12.62 -12.63 -21.20
N LYS A 304 -11.66 -12.88 -22.10
CA LYS A 304 -10.22 -12.65 -21.88
C LYS A 304 -9.89 -11.22 -21.44
N ASN A 305 -10.65 -10.23 -21.92
CA ASN A 305 -10.50 -8.82 -21.56
C ASN A 305 -10.82 -8.53 -20.08
N LEU A 306 -11.59 -9.41 -19.43
CA LEU A 306 -11.91 -9.34 -18.00
C LEU A 306 -11.06 -10.30 -17.18
N ILE A 307 -10.88 -11.55 -17.63
CA ILE A 307 -10.14 -12.59 -16.89
C ILE A 307 -8.72 -12.12 -16.55
N ASN A 308 -8.08 -11.36 -17.45
CA ASN A 308 -6.72 -10.86 -17.24
C ASN A 308 -6.64 -9.59 -16.38
N GLN A 309 -7.75 -9.02 -15.91
CA GLN A 309 -7.74 -7.76 -15.16
C GLN A 309 -7.34 -7.98 -13.70
N THR A 310 -6.34 -7.22 -13.22
CA THR A 310 -5.95 -7.21 -11.80
C THR A 310 -7.05 -6.67 -10.89
N PHE A 311 -8.11 -6.06 -11.42
CA PHE A 311 -9.29 -5.68 -10.65
C PHE A 311 -9.94 -6.86 -9.90
N PHE A 312 -9.87 -8.07 -10.46
CA PHE A 312 -10.45 -9.26 -9.85
C PHE A 312 -9.53 -9.97 -8.86
N GLU A 313 -8.21 -9.83 -9.05
CA GLU A 313 -7.16 -10.40 -8.20
C GLU A 313 -5.93 -9.46 -8.21
N PRO A 314 -5.94 -8.38 -7.40
CA PRO A 314 -4.85 -7.39 -7.41
C PRO A 314 -3.58 -7.88 -6.71
N TYR A 315 -3.67 -8.97 -5.95
CA TYR A 315 -2.60 -9.66 -5.24
C TYR A 315 -3.04 -11.11 -4.95
N PRO A 316 -2.12 -11.99 -4.50
CA PRO A 316 -2.42 -13.39 -4.22
C PRO A 316 -3.58 -13.58 -3.24
N LEU A 317 -4.53 -14.43 -3.61
CA LEU A 317 -5.77 -14.66 -2.86
C LEU A 317 -5.53 -15.11 -1.41
N GLN A 318 -4.41 -15.80 -1.15
CA GLN A 318 -4.05 -16.27 0.19
C GLN A 318 -3.80 -15.14 1.19
N LEU A 319 -3.54 -13.92 0.70
CA LEU A 319 -3.41 -12.72 1.53
C LEU A 319 -4.77 -12.07 1.84
N ASP A 320 -5.83 -12.46 1.13
CA ASP A 320 -7.19 -11.98 1.38
C ASP A 320 -7.87 -12.83 2.46
N ASN A 321 -8.01 -12.27 3.65
CA ASN A 321 -8.84 -12.87 4.69
C ASN A 321 -9.75 -11.81 5.32
N VAL A 322 -11.06 -12.06 5.20
CA VAL A 322 -12.13 -11.19 5.71
C VAL A 322 -12.22 -11.26 7.23
N THR A 323 -11.88 -12.39 7.85
CA THR A 323 -12.06 -12.63 9.30
C THR A 323 -11.04 -11.88 10.16
N ASP A 324 -9.94 -11.38 9.58
CA ASP A 324 -8.90 -10.63 10.31
C ASP A 324 -9.21 -9.13 10.44
N SER A 325 -10.49 -8.77 10.37
CA SER A 325 -10.94 -7.39 10.37
C SER A 325 -11.49 -7.05 11.74
N GLY A 326 -10.69 -6.36 12.56
CA GLY A 326 -11.00 -6.07 13.97
C GLY A 326 -12.25 -5.21 14.23
N LYS A 327 -13.02 -4.85 13.19
CA LYS A 327 -14.27 -4.09 13.26
C LYS A 327 -15.40 -4.64 12.36
N GLY A 328 -15.21 -5.79 11.70
CA GLY A 328 -16.14 -6.20 10.63
C GLY A 328 -15.99 -5.37 9.35
N LEU A 329 -16.80 -5.68 8.34
CA LEU A 329 -16.78 -5.13 6.98
C LEU A 329 -17.35 -3.69 6.92
N ASP A 330 -16.78 -2.75 7.68
CA ASP A 330 -17.20 -1.35 7.62
C ASP A 330 -16.42 -0.59 6.53
N LYS A 331 -17.17 0.06 5.63
CA LYS A 331 -16.72 0.82 4.44
C LYS A 331 -15.70 1.91 4.78
#